data_AF-A0A931WIJ3-F1
#
_entry.id   AF-A0A931WIJ3-F1
#
_cell.length_a   1.000
_cell.length_b   1.000
_cell.length_c   1.000
_cell.angle_alpha   90.00
_cell.angle_beta   90.00
_cell.angle_gamma   90.00
#
_symmetry.space_group_name_H-M   'P 1'
#
loop_
_entity.id
_entity.type
_entity.pdbx_description
1 polymer ?
#
loop_
_entity_poly.entity_id
_entity_poly.type
_entity_poly.pdbx_seq_one_letter_code
_entity_poly.pdbx_strand_id
1 'polypeptide(L)'
;MTASLPLSEKESSRLYWELAQKGAISVGEKTSWSYHSLSGEELLVLALLQSRYDPRLLEILIDFFAKEKFQINPVVFKQKLSQWDALPLMAVVGEYVLEITASLEVKELMRYFMIGAHTVPLQLFFLGLYRIGGRKMEEMVQKPLWGFKKWGFLASDPPLPKEGQKIYLFDLTSRLNLLKKLVSDKRRFRLRDYLEVIDYSISRQQALKDLRQVSWIRKKGVGKGTFYSGVFGF
;
A
#
# COMPACT_ATOMS: atom_id res chain seq x y z
N MET A 1 -25.75 6.39 -8.02
CA MET A 1 -26.00 5.75 -6.72
C MET A 1 -24.91 6.18 -5.77
N THR A 2 -25.24 6.82 -4.65
CA THR A 2 -24.29 7.15 -3.59
C THR A 2 -24.29 6.00 -2.58
N ALA A 3 -23.25 5.17 -2.61
CA ALA A 3 -22.97 4.21 -1.56
C ALA A 3 -22.83 4.95 -0.22
N SER A 4 -23.58 4.57 0.83
CA SER A 4 -23.35 5.11 2.17
C SER A 4 -22.10 4.42 2.74
N LEU A 5 -21.00 5.16 2.80
CA LEU A 5 -19.74 4.71 3.38
C LEU A 5 -19.52 5.37 4.76
N PRO A 6 -19.00 4.65 5.76
CA PRO A 6 -18.65 3.22 5.71
C PRO A 6 -19.88 2.31 5.66
N LEU A 7 -19.72 1.13 5.05
CA LEU A 7 -20.71 0.06 5.15
C LEU A 7 -20.91 -0.39 6.60
N SER A 8 -22.13 -0.78 6.96
CA SER A 8 -22.40 -1.47 8.22
C SER A 8 -21.65 -2.81 8.29
N GLU A 9 -21.55 -3.41 9.47
CA GLU A 9 -20.90 -4.71 9.64
C GLU A 9 -21.56 -5.82 8.80
N LYS A 10 -22.90 -5.82 8.73
CA LYS A 10 -23.67 -6.76 7.90
C LYS A 10 -23.38 -6.54 6.41
N GLU A 11 -23.37 -5.29 5.95
CA GLU A 11 -23.07 -4.98 4.54
C GLU A 11 -21.62 -5.26 4.18
N SER A 12 -20.69 -5.05 5.12
CA SER A 12 -19.29 -5.45 4.96
C SER A 12 -19.14 -6.97 4.83
N SER A 13 -19.81 -7.74 5.70
CA SER A 13 -19.86 -9.21 5.60
C SER A 13 -20.43 -9.67 4.26
N ARG A 14 -21.51 -9.01 3.80
CA ARG A 14 -22.09 -9.26 2.48
C ARG A 14 -21.12 -8.98 1.33
N LEU A 15 -20.41 -7.85 1.38
CA LEU A 15 -19.39 -7.49 0.40
C LEU A 15 -18.29 -8.56 0.32
N TYR A 16 -17.79 -9.06 1.45
CA TYR A 16 -16.82 -10.15 1.47
C TYR A 16 -17.36 -11.44 0.84
N TRP A 17 -18.63 -11.79 1.07
CA TRP A 17 -19.26 -12.95 0.43
C TRP A 17 -19.31 -12.80 -1.09
N GLU A 18 -19.69 -11.62 -1.59
CA GLU A 18 -19.81 -11.34 -3.02
C GLU A 18 -18.46 -11.35 -3.72
N LEU A 19 -17.43 -10.77 -3.09
CA LEU A 19 -16.04 -10.86 -3.57
C LEU A 19 -15.56 -12.32 -3.63
N ALA A 20 -15.92 -13.15 -2.64
CA ALA A 20 -15.58 -14.57 -2.65
C ALA A 20 -16.22 -15.31 -3.82
N GLN A 21 -17.48 -14.98 -4.19
CA GLN A 21 -18.13 -15.53 -5.39
C GLN A 21 -17.41 -15.15 -6.70
N LYS A 22 -16.59 -14.09 -6.68
CA LYS A 22 -15.75 -13.68 -7.81
C LYS A 22 -14.33 -14.27 -7.76
N GLY A 23 -13.99 -15.06 -6.75
CA GLY A 23 -12.68 -15.70 -6.59
C GLY A 23 -11.68 -14.93 -5.72
N ALA A 24 -12.14 -13.88 -5.02
CA ALA A 24 -11.33 -13.21 -4.01
C ALA A 24 -11.17 -14.10 -2.77
N ILE A 25 -10.03 -13.99 -2.07
CA ILE A 25 -9.77 -14.80 -0.87
C ILE A 25 -10.39 -14.12 0.36
N SER A 26 -11.72 -14.15 0.45
CA SER A 26 -12.49 -13.54 1.53
C SER A 26 -13.51 -14.50 2.14
N VAL A 27 -13.93 -14.20 3.38
CA VAL A 27 -14.99 -14.93 4.08
C VAL A 27 -16.01 -13.91 4.55
N GLY A 28 -17.27 -14.16 4.22
CA GLY A 28 -18.40 -13.33 4.58
C GLY A 28 -19.70 -14.12 4.46
N GLU A 29 -20.81 -13.51 4.86
CA GLU A 29 -22.12 -14.16 4.90
C GLU A 29 -23.09 -13.55 3.89
N LYS A 30 -23.97 -14.39 3.36
CA LYS A 30 -25.08 -13.94 2.50
C LYS A 30 -26.20 -13.34 3.35
N THR A 31 -26.11 -12.04 3.61
CA THR A 31 -27.15 -11.26 4.29
C THR A 31 -27.93 -10.36 3.32
N SER A 32 -29.03 -9.78 3.80
CA SER A 32 -29.77 -8.74 3.07
C SER A 32 -28.85 -7.57 2.72
N TRP A 33 -29.01 -7.02 1.52
CA TRP A 33 -28.20 -5.91 1.01
C TRP A 33 -29.05 -4.78 0.48
N SER A 34 -28.70 -3.53 0.83
CA SER A 34 -29.32 -2.29 0.35
C SER A 34 -28.97 -1.96 -1.11
N TYR A 35 -27.97 -2.62 -1.69
CA TYR A 35 -27.48 -2.35 -3.05
C TYR A 35 -28.20 -3.28 -4.02
N HIS A 36 -28.88 -2.70 -5.02
CA HIS A 36 -29.60 -3.48 -6.02
C HIS A 36 -28.66 -3.89 -7.15
N SER A 37 -28.47 -5.20 -7.34
CA SER A 37 -27.83 -5.85 -8.50
C SER A 37 -26.57 -5.16 -9.03
N LEU A 38 -25.56 -4.95 -8.16
CA LEU A 38 -24.26 -4.42 -8.61
C LEU A 38 -23.64 -5.34 -9.67
N SER A 39 -23.09 -4.73 -10.72
CA SER A 39 -22.21 -5.46 -11.64
C SER A 39 -20.94 -5.93 -10.91
N GLY A 40 -20.21 -6.89 -11.49
CA GLY A 40 -18.94 -7.33 -10.92
C GLY A 40 -17.93 -6.19 -10.79
N GLU A 41 -17.92 -5.27 -11.74
CA GLU A 41 -17.12 -4.06 -11.74
C GLU A 41 -17.54 -3.09 -10.63
N GLU A 42 -18.84 -2.84 -10.48
CA GLU A 42 -19.36 -1.98 -9.40
C GLU A 42 -19.08 -2.54 -8.01
N LEU A 43 -19.13 -3.86 -7.85
CA LEU A 43 -18.73 -4.55 -6.63
C LEU A 43 -17.27 -4.28 -6.27
N LEU A 44 -16.36 -4.34 -7.25
CA LEU A 44 -14.93 -4.06 -7.03
C LEU A 44 -14.67 -2.58 -6.73
N VAL A 45 -15.40 -1.67 -7.37
CA VAL A 45 -15.32 -0.23 -7.06
C VAL A 45 -15.81 0.06 -5.64
N LEU A 46 -16.91 -0.56 -5.23
CA LEU A 46 -17.41 -0.46 -3.85
C LEU A 46 -16.39 -1.01 -2.85
N ALA A 47 -15.76 -2.15 -3.15
CA ALA A 47 -14.70 -2.72 -2.33
C ALA A 47 -13.49 -1.79 -2.21
N LEU A 48 -13.08 -1.14 -3.31
CA LEU A 48 -12.00 -0.15 -3.30
C LEU A 48 -12.32 1.02 -2.37
N LEU A 49 -13.53 1.57 -2.45
CA LEU A 49 -13.94 2.66 -1.58
C LEU A 49 -14.01 2.23 -0.11
N GLN A 50 -14.57 1.05 0.16
CA GLN A 50 -14.66 0.50 1.51
C GLN A 50 -13.28 0.12 2.08
N SER A 51 -12.27 -0.12 1.24
CA SER A 51 -10.89 -0.38 1.69
C SER A 51 -10.27 0.76 2.50
N ARG A 52 -10.82 1.97 2.37
CA ARG A 52 -10.46 3.11 3.23
C ARG A 52 -10.92 2.93 4.68
N TYR A 53 -11.93 2.13 4.94
CA TYR A 53 -12.45 1.88 6.29
C TYR A 53 -12.06 0.50 6.82
N ASP A 54 -11.71 -0.42 5.92
CA ASP A 54 -11.29 -1.78 6.26
C ASP A 54 -9.99 -2.17 5.52
N PRO A 55 -8.84 -2.17 6.21
CA PRO A 55 -7.55 -2.53 5.61
C PRO A 55 -7.53 -3.90 4.95
N ARG A 56 -8.32 -4.86 5.45
CA ARG A 56 -8.35 -6.23 4.92
C ARG A 56 -8.87 -6.25 3.49
N LEU A 57 -9.77 -5.33 3.13
CA LEU A 57 -10.26 -5.22 1.75
C LEU A 57 -9.16 -4.77 0.79
N LEU A 58 -8.25 -3.90 1.23
CA LEU A 58 -7.12 -3.50 0.39
C LEU A 58 -6.25 -4.72 0.05
N GLU A 59 -5.96 -5.56 1.06
CA GLU A 59 -5.21 -6.81 0.90
C GLU A 59 -5.89 -7.76 -0.07
N ILE A 60 -7.20 -7.98 0.12
CA ILE A 60 -8.00 -8.86 -0.74
C ILE A 60 -8.01 -8.37 -2.18
N LEU A 61 -8.11 -7.05 -2.41
CA LEU A 61 -8.09 -6.49 -3.75
C LEU A 61 -6.73 -6.66 -4.41
N ILE A 62 -5.63 -6.43 -3.69
CA ILE A 62 -4.27 -6.66 -4.20
C ILE A 62 -4.09 -8.14 -4.59
N ASP A 63 -4.49 -9.07 -3.72
CA ASP A 63 -4.44 -10.50 -4.00
C ASP A 63 -5.34 -10.90 -5.18
N PHE A 64 -6.50 -10.27 -5.31
CA PHE A 64 -7.44 -10.51 -6.41
C PHE A 64 -6.87 -10.06 -7.75
N PHE A 65 -6.35 -8.82 -7.83
CA PHE A 65 -5.81 -8.25 -9.06
C PHE A 65 -4.42 -8.81 -9.43
N ALA A 66 -3.68 -9.39 -8.49
CA ALA A 66 -2.40 -10.03 -8.80
C ALA A 66 -2.54 -11.36 -9.56
N LYS A 67 -3.73 -11.99 -9.53
CA LYS A 67 -4.03 -13.25 -10.24
C LYS A 67 -4.35 -12.99 -11.71
N GLU A 68 -3.98 -13.90 -12.60
CA GLU A 68 -4.23 -13.76 -14.05
C GLU A 68 -5.70 -14.01 -14.47
N LYS A 69 -6.55 -14.55 -13.60
CA LYS A 69 -7.85 -15.14 -13.99
C LYS A 69 -9.09 -14.40 -13.47
N PHE A 70 -9.03 -13.10 -13.22
CA PHE A 70 -10.23 -12.37 -12.81
C PHE A 70 -11.08 -12.00 -14.03
N GLN A 71 -12.38 -12.30 -13.96
CA GLN A 71 -13.34 -12.00 -15.03
C GLN A 71 -13.94 -10.61 -14.80
N ILE A 72 -13.27 -9.57 -15.30
CA ILE A 72 -13.79 -8.21 -15.32
C ILE A 72 -13.72 -7.65 -16.74
N ASN A 73 -14.68 -6.82 -17.12
CA ASN A 73 -14.54 -6.03 -18.34
C ASN A 73 -13.68 -4.79 -18.03
N PRO A 74 -12.45 -4.66 -18.57
CA PRO A 74 -11.55 -3.57 -18.20
C PRO A 74 -12.11 -2.18 -18.52
N VAL A 75 -12.83 -2.05 -19.64
CA VAL A 75 -13.39 -0.77 -20.09
C VAL A 75 -14.51 -0.35 -19.15
N VAL A 76 -15.42 -1.27 -18.83
CA VAL A 76 -16.52 -1.01 -17.89
C VAL A 76 -15.98 -0.69 -16.51
N PHE A 77 -15.01 -1.46 -16.01
CA PHE A 77 -14.42 -1.22 -14.70
C PHE A 77 -13.78 0.17 -14.61
N LYS A 78 -13.01 0.56 -15.63
CA LYS A 78 -12.42 1.90 -15.71
C LYS A 78 -13.47 3.01 -15.74
N GLN A 79 -14.56 2.83 -16.49
CA GLN A 79 -15.67 3.78 -16.48
C GLN A 79 -16.28 3.91 -15.08
N LYS A 80 -16.49 2.79 -14.36
CA LYS A 80 -17.02 2.79 -12.99
C LYS A 80 -16.06 3.46 -12.00
N LEU A 81 -14.75 3.21 -12.12
CA LEU A 81 -13.73 3.89 -11.33
C LEU A 81 -13.81 5.41 -11.46
N SER A 82 -13.96 5.91 -12.69
CA SER A 82 -14.11 7.35 -12.93
C SER A 82 -15.44 7.88 -12.39
N GLN A 83 -16.55 7.16 -12.58
CA GLN A 83 -17.88 7.60 -12.14
C GLN A 83 -18.01 7.70 -10.61
N TRP A 84 -17.22 6.93 -9.87
CA TRP A 84 -17.25 6.88 -8.39
C TRP A 84 -16.00 7.51 -7.76
N ASP A 85 -15.21 8.27 -8.54
CA ASP A 85 -13.97 8.93 -8.09
C ASP A 85 -12.95 7.98 -7.39
N ALA A 86 -12.92 6.72 -7.82
CA ALA A 86 -12.11 5.66 -7.21
C ALA A 86 -10.76 5.42 -7.92
N LEU A 87 -10.45 6.18 -8.98
CA LEU A 87 -9.18 6.06 -9.72
C LEU A 87 -7.93 6.18 -8.83
N PRO A 88 -7.82 7.16 -7.90
CA PRO A 88 -6.64 7.25 -7.02
C PRO A 88 -6.49 6.03 -6.10
N LEU A 89 -7.60 5.43 -5.65
CA LEU A 89 -7.59 4.22 -4.82
C LEU A 89 -7.13 3.00 -5.62
N MET A 90 -7.62 2.87 -6.86
CA MET A 90 -7.15 1.84 -7.78
C MET A 90 -5.67 1.99 -8.08
N ALA A 91 -5.18 3.23 -8.16
CA ALA A 91 -3.78 3.50 -8.39
C ALA A 91 -2.89 3.05 -7.22
N VAL A 92 -3.34 3.22 -5.98
CA VAL A 92 -2.68 2.63 -4.81
C VAL A 92 -2.60 1.11 -4.94
N VAL A 93 -3.72 0.43 -5.24
CA VAL A 93 -3.73 -1.03 -5.48
C VAL A 93 -2.75 -1.41 -6.59
N GLY A 94 -2.71 -0.63 -7.67
CA GLY A 94 -1.81 -0.86 -8.80
C GLY A 94 -0.34 -0.80 -8.45
N GLU A 95 0.10 0.15 -7.62
CA GLU A 95 1.49 0.18 -7.16
C GLU A 95 1.89 -1.13 -6.47
N TYR A 96 1.00 -1.70 -5.66
CA TYR A 96 1.27 -2.96 -4.96
C TYR A 96 1.20 -4.18 -5.90
N VAL A 97 0.21 -4.24 -6.78
CA VAL A 97 0.06 -5.35 -7.74
C VAL A 97 1.25 -5.43 -8.69
N LEU A 98 1.73 -4.28 -9.19
CA LEU A 98 2.88 -4.21 -10.09
C LEU A 98 4.17 -4.77 -9.49
N GLU A 99 4.31 -4.68 -8.17
CA GLU A 99 5.49 -5.14 -7.42
C GLU A 99 5.45 -6.64 -7.13
N ILE A 100 4.26 -7.25 -6.99
CA ILE A 100 4.12 -8.69 -6.70
C ILE A 100 3.92 -9.56 -7.92
N THR A 101 3.26 -9.06 -8.95
CA THR A 101 2.91 -9.90 -10.10
C THR A 101 4.10 -10.08 -11.03
N ALA A 102 4.31 -11.30 -11.50
CA ALA A 102 5.25 -11.58 -12.59
C ALA A 102 4.61 -11.39 -13.97
N SER A 103 3.28 -11.46 -14.05
CA SER A 103 2.52 -11.47 -15.30
C SER A 103 2.59 -10.14 -16.01
N LEU A 104 2.99 -10.15 -17.29
CA LEU A 104 3.02 -8.93 -18.11
C LEU A 104 1.61 -8.42 -18.40
N GLU A 105 0.66 -9.32 -18.64
CA GLU A 105 -0.74 -8.98 -18.90
C GLU A 105 -1.36 -8.24 -17.71
N VAL A 106 -1.17 -8.76 -16.48
CA VAL A 106 -1.62 -8.07 -15.27
C VAL A 106 -0.96 -6.71 -15.13
N LYS A 107 0.34 -6.59 -15.43
CA LYS A 107 1.04 -5.29 -15.36
C LYS A 107 0.46 -4.27 -16.34
N GLU A 108 0.20 -4.67 -17.57
CA GLU A 108 -0.39 -3.82 -18.60
C GLU A 108 -1.81 -3.39 -18.22
N LEU A 109 -2.62 -4.33 -17.74
CA LEU A 109 -3.97 -4.08 -17.28
C LEU A 109 -4.00 -3.13 -16.07
N MET A 110 -3.10 -3.32 -15.10
CA MET A 110 -2.96 -2.41 -13.96
C MET A 110 -2.57 -1.00 -14.40
N ARG A 111 -1.58 -0.88 -15.30
CA ARG A 111 -1.23 0.42 -15.88
C ARG A 111 -2.42 1.06 -16.60
N TYR A 112 -3.21 0.26 -17.33
CA TYR A 112 -4.41 0.75 -18.00
C TYR A 112 -5.44 1.33 -17.02
N PHE A 113 -5.69 0.67 -15.88
CA PHE A 113 -6.58 1.19 -14.84
C PHE A 113 -6.05 2.45 -14.16
N MET A 114 -4.73 2.60 -14.06
CA MET A 114 -4.08 3.77 -13.46
C MET A 114 -4.08 5.01 -14.38
N ILE A 115 -4.28 4.85 -15.69
CA ILE A 115 -4.33 5.99 -16.62
C ILE A 115 -5.50 6.91 -16.25
N GLY A 116 -5.20 8.19 -16.05
CA GLY A 116 -6.16 9.23 -15.66
C GLY A 116 -6.31 9.43 -14.16
N ALA A 117 -5.67 8.57 -13.34
CA ALA A 117 -5.55 8.82 -11.91
C ALA A 117 -4.70 10.08 -11.67
N HIS A 118 -5.15 10.92 -10.75
CA HIS A 118 -4.45 12.11 -10.31
C HIS A 118 -4.21 12.05 -8.80
N THR A 119 -3.16 12.72 -8.34
CA THR A 119 -2.87 12.87 -6.91
C THR A 119 -4.00 13.67 -6.25
N VAL A 120 -4.60 13.12 -5.19
CA VAL A 120 -5.63 13.82 -4.40
C VAL A 120 -5.00 14.75 -3.36
N PRO A 121 -5.75 15.72 -2.80
CA PRO A 121 -5.29 16.46 -1.63
C PRO A 121 -4.85 15.53 -0.51
N LEU A 122 -3.76 15.90 0.17
CA LEU A 122 -3.11 15.07 1.17
C LEU A 122 -4.11 14.65 2.26
N GLN A 123 -4.31 13.35 2.41
CA GLN A 123 -5.27 12.80 3.38
C GLN A 123 -4.83 11.42 3.87
N LEU A 124 -5.39 10.96 4.99
CA LEU A 124 -5.22 9.58 5.43
C LEU A 124 -5.87 8.62 4.41
N PHE A 125 -5.19 7.53 4.08
CA PHE A 125 -5.82 6.47 3.29
C PHE A 125 -6.92 5.80 4.11
N PHE A 126 -6.53 5.31 5.29
CA PHE A 126 -7.42 4.64 6.22
C PHE A 126 -8.13 5.63 7.14
N LEU A 127 -9.46 5.57 7.15
CA LEU A 127 -10.36 6.45 7.89
C LEU A 127 -10.91 5.74 9.12
N GLY A 128 -10.97 6.45 10.25
CA GLY A 128 -11.60 5.96 11.48
C GLY A 128 -10.83 4.89 12.27
N LEU A 129 -9.69 4.40 11.77
CA LEU A 129 -8.89 3.37 12.46
C LEU A 129 -8.05 3.89 13.62
N TYR A 130 -7.68 5.18 13.59
CA TYR A 130 -6.73 5.78 14.52
C TYR A 130 -7.29 7.07 15.11
N ARG A 131 -6.96 7.32 16.38
CA ARG A 131 -7.27 8.60 17.03
C ARG A 131 -6.46 9.72 16.38
N ILE A 132 -7.14 10.83 16.07
CA ILE A 132 -6.51 12.05 15.55
C ILE A 132 -5.47 12.54 16.55
N GLY A 133 -4.27 12.89 16.07
CA GLY A 133 -3.16 13.34 16.90
C GLY A 133 -2.51 12.23 17.76
N GLY A 134 -2.91 10.96 17.58
CA GLY A 134 -2.24 9.84 18.23
C GLY A 134 -0.89 9.52 17.59
N ARG A 135 0.01 8.88 18.34
CA ARG A 135 1.34 8.45 17.88
C ARG A 135 1.33 7.71 16.54
N LYS A 136 0.34 6.85 16.27
CA LYS A 136 0.21 6.15 14.99
C LYS A 136 -0.05 7.10 13.81
N MET A 137 -0.82 8.18 14.02
CA MET A 137 -1.05 9.19 13.00
C MET A 137 0.22 10.00 12.72
N GLU A 138 1.01 10.33 13.76
CA GLU A 138 2.32 10.95 13.58
C GLU A 138 3.27 10.05 12.78
N GLU A 139 3.28 8.75 13.07
CA GLU A 139 4.07 7.77 12.33
C GLU A 139 3.71 7.73 10.83
N MET A 140 2.43 7.85 10.48
CA MET A 140 1.98 7.93 9.07
C MET A 140 2.48 9.18 8.34
N VAL A 141 2.58 10.31 9.04
CA VAL A 141 3.11 11.55 8.47
C VAL A 141 4.63 11.46 8.32
N GLN A 142 5.31 10.83 9.28
CA GLN A 142 6.78 10.73 9.29
C GLN A 142 7.31 9.66 8.33
N LYS A 143 6.56 8.58 8.11
CA LYS A 143 6.97 7.40 7.36
C LYS A 143 5.88 6.89 6.40
N PRO A 144 5.34 7.75 5.51
CA PRO A 144 4.36 7.30 4.54
C PRO A 144 5.01 6.36 3.52
N LEU A 145 4.29 5.31 3.17
CA LEU A 145 4.66 4.42 2.08
C LEU A 145 4.40 5.13 0.75
N TRP A 146 5.37 5.04 -0.15
CA TRP A 146 5.36 5.59 -1.51
C TRP A 146 4.12 5.20 -2.30
N GLY A 147 3.68 3.94 -2.20
CA GLY A 147 2.48 3.43 -2.88
C GLY A 147 1.22 4.24 -2.54
N PHE A 148 1.15 4.82 -1.35
CA PHE A 148 0.08 5.73 -0.94
C PHE A 148 0.43 7.19 -1.23
N LYS A 149 1.64 7.61 -0.84
CA LYS A 149 2.12 9.00 -0.91
C LYS A 149 2.05 9.58 -2.32
N LYS A 150 2.45 8.79 -3.33
CA LYS A 150 2.43 9.18 -4.75
C LYS A 150 1.05 9.66 -5.20
N TRP A 151 -0.01 9.09 -4.63
CA TRP A 151 -1.40 9.35 -4.98
C TRP A 151 -2.10 10.30 -4.01
N GLY A 152 -1.38 10.92 -3.06
CA GLY A 152 -1.95 11.91 -2.13
C GLY A 152 -2.44 11.31 -0.81
N PHE A 153 -2.08 10.06 -0.54
CA PHE A 153 -2.51 9.36 0.67
C PHE A 153 -1.38 9.14 1.68
N LEU A 154 -1.74 9.11 2.96
CA LEU A 154 -0.86 8.77 4.06
C LEU A 154 -1.26 7.41 4.67
N ALA A 155 -0.33 6.47 4.64
CA ALA A 155 -0.38 5.21 5.38
C ALA A 155 1.06 4.71 5.59
N SER A 156 1.33 4.14 6.77
CA SER A 156 2.63 3.58 7.14
C SER A 156 2.64 2.05 7.19
N ASP A 157 1.46 1.44 7.31
CA ASP A 157 1.30 0.00 7.33
C ASP A 157 1.06 -0.50 5.89
N PRO A 158 1.92 -1.39 5.36
CA PRO A 158 1.69 -1.95 4.04
C PRO A 158 0.55 -2.97 4.11
N PRO A 159 -0.21 -3.14 3.02
CA PRO A 159 -1.12 -4.27 2.89
C PRO A 159 -0.35 -5.59 3.03
N LEU A 160 -0.92 -6.54 3.78
CA LEU A 160 -0.42 -7.91 3.94
C LEU A 160 -1.18 -8.87 3.01
N PRO A 161 -0.67 -9.19 1.81
CA PRO A 161 -1.27 -10.23 0.99
C PRO A 161 -1.22 -11.58 1.73
N LYS A 162 -2.28 -12.41 1.65
CA LYS A 162 -2.45 -13.61 2.51
C LYS A 162 -1.35 -14.65 2.37
N GLU A 163 -0.75 -14.74 1.19
CA GLU A 163 0.31 -15.71 0.86
C GLU A 163 1.69 -15.03 0.67
N GLY A 164 1.80 -13.74 0.99
CA GLY A 164 2.95 -12.92 0.65
C GLY A 164 3.66 -12.28 1.86
N GLN A 165 4.85 -11.75 1.59
CA GLN A 165 5.55 -10.88 2.53
C GLN A 165 4.96 -9.45 2.47
N LYS A 166 5.05 -8.71 3.58
CA LYS A 166 4.73 -7.28 3.59
C LYS A 166 5.62 -6.53 2.61
N ILE A 167 5.00 -5.68 1.79
CA ILE A 167 5.73 -4.91 0.77
C ILE A 167 5.77 -3.46 1.19
N TYR A 168 6.94 -3.06 1.65
CA TYR A 168 7.17 -1.69 2.04
C TYR A 168 7.71 -0.92 0.85
N LEU A 169 6.87 -0.13 0.19
CA LEU A 169 7.32 0.75 -0.89
C LEU A 169 7.81 2.05 -0.27
N PHE A 170 9.09 2.19 0.08
CA PHE A 170 9.62 3.45 0.60
C PHE A 170 10.29 4.29 -0.50
N ASP A 171 9.93 5.57 -0.59
CA ASP A 171 10.66 6.53 -1.42
C ASP A 171 12.00 6.91 -0.80
N LEU A 172 12.88 7.54 -1.58
CA LEU A 172 14.21 7.93 -1.11
C LEU A 172 14.13 8.80 0.16
N THR A 173 13.21 9.76 0.20
CA THR A 173 13.03 10.66 1.34
C THR A 173 12.69 9.90 2.63
N SER A 174 11.75 8.96 2.55
CA SER A 174 11.33 8.14 3.70
C SER A 174 12.47 7.23 4.15
N ARG A 175 13.20 6.63 3.21
CA ARG A 175 14.40 5.82 3.53
C ARG A 175 15.51 6.65 4.19
N LEU A 176 15.72 7.89 3.77
CA LEU A 176 16.70 8.79 4.38
C LEU A 176 16.27 9.24 5.78
N ASN A 177 14.97 9.49 6.01
CA ASN A 177 14.44 9.81 7.34
C ASN A 177 14.59 8.63 8.31
N LEU A 178 14.28 7.43 7.85
CA LEU A 178 14.51 6.20 8.60
C LEU A 178 15.99 6.00 8.94
N LEU A 179 16.88 6.28 7.99
CA LEU A 179 18.32 6.19 8.19
C LEU A 179 18.83 7.26 9.18
N LYS A 180 18.29 8.49 9.16
CA LYS A 180 18.60 9.52 10.16
C LYS A 180 18.21 9.06 11.56
N LYS A 181 17.01 8.48 11.71
CA LYS A 181 16.56 7.91 12.97
C LYS A 181 17.45 6.76 13.45
N LEU A 182 17.87 5.87 12.54
CA LEU A 182 18.82 4.80 12.89
C LEU A 182 20.16 5.37 13.40
N VAL A 183 20.63 6.47 12.82
CA VAL A 183 21.87 7.14 13.25
C VAL A 183 21.70 7.84 14.59
N SER A 184 20.55 8.46 14.89
CA SER A 184 20.30 9.03 16.22
C SER A 184 20.22 7.94 17.28
N ASP A 185 19.59 6.82 16.95
CA ASP A 185 19.32 5.75 17.92
C ASP A 185 20.56 4.86 18.16
N LYS A 186 21.46 4.72 17.18
CA LYS A 186 22.66 3.87 17.26
C LYS A 186 23.95 4.63 16.94
N ARG A 187 24.87 4.63 17.90
CA ARG A 187 26.25 5.14 17.70
C ARG A 187 27.01 4.43 16.58
N ARG A 188 26.75 3.12 16.38
CA ARG A 188 27.30 2.30 15.30
C ARG A 188 26.24 1.31 14.82
N PHE A 189 26.14 1.12 13.51
CA PHE A 189 25.20 0.18 12.90
C PHE A 189 25.84 -0.50 11.67
N ARG A 190 25.28 -1.62 11.22
CA ARG A 190 25.70 -2.37 10.03
C ARG A 190 24.66 -2.21 8.93
N LEU A 191 25.01 -2.66 7.72
CA LEU A 191 24.07 -2.70 6.59
C LEU A 191 22.79 -3.49 6.94
N ARG A 192 22.93 -4.56 7.73
CA ARG A 192 21.79 -5.37 8.19
C ARG A 192 20.82 -4.54 9.03
N ASP A 193 21.31 -3.74 9.98
CA ASP A 193 20.46 -2.87 10.79
C ASP A 193 19.65 -1.90 9.92
N TYR A 194 20.28 -1.35 8.86
CA TYR A 194 19.57 -0.47 7.94
C TYR A 194 18.49 -1.22 7.16
N LEU A 195 18.79 -2.42 6.66
CA LEU A 195 17.83 -3.27 5.97
C LEU A 195 16.66 -3.67 6.87
N GLU A 196 16.90 -3.94 8.16
CA GLU A 196 15.85 -4.23 9.14
C GLU A 196 14.95 -3.01 9.38
N VAL A 197 15.52 -1.81 9.48
CA VAL A 197 14.73 -0.57 9.70
C VAL A 197 13.82 -0.22 8.52
N ILE A 198 14.18 -0.63 7.31
CA ILE A 198 13.38 -0.43 6.09
C ILE A 198 12.62 -1.71 5.69
N ASP A 199 12.50 -2.68 6.60
CA ASP A 199 11.77 -3.94 6.42
C ASP A 199 12.18 -4.69 5.14
N TYR A 200 13.47 -4.65 4.79
CA TYR A 200 14.04 -5.27 3.60
C TYR A 200 13.38 -4.84 2.27
N SER A 201 12.72 -3.68 2.25
CA SER A 201 12.04 -3.07 1.08
C SER A 201 12.91 -2.83 -0.15
N ILE A 202 14.24 -2.81 0.00
CA ILE A 202 15.18 -2.54 -1.08
C ILE A 202 16.29 -3.57 -1.12
N SER A 203 16.92 -3.71 -2.29
CA SER A 203 18.08 -4.56 -2.44
C SER A 203 19.27 -4.06 -1.61
N ARG A 204 20.16 -4.99 -1.23
CA ARG A 204 21.43 -4.65 -0.58
C ARG A 204 22.25 -3.61 -1.36
N GLN A 205 22.19 -3.66 -2.69
CA GLN A 205 22.91 -2.72 -3.56
C GLN A 205 22.33 -1.31 -3.44
N GLN A 206 21.01 -1.18 -3.44
CA GLN A 206 20.36 0.12 -3.24
C GLN A 206 20.62 0.66 -1.84
N ALA A 207 20.55 -0.18 -0.81
CA ALA A 207 20.88 0.24 0.56
C ALA A 207 22.35 0.74 0.68
N LEU A 208 23.29 0.07 0.00
CA LEU A 208 24.67 0.52 -0.08
C LEU A 208 24.82 1.84 -0.84
N LYS A 209 24.01 2.06 -1.88
CA LYS A 209 23.98 3.33 -2.62
C LYS A 209 23.48 4.46 -1.72
N ASP A 210 22.36 4.24 -1.02
CA ASP A 210 21.80 5.21 -0.07
C ASP A 210 22.85 5.59 1.00
N LEU A 211 23.55 4.61 1.59
CA LEU A 211 24.61 4.85 2.58
C LEU A 211 25.85 5.59 2.03
N ARG A 212 26.14 5.48 0.73
CA ARG A 212 27.27 6.19 0.10
C ARG A 212 26.92 7.61 -0.30
N GLN A 213 25.64 7.87 -0.58
CA GLN A 213 25.17 9.18 -1.06
C GLN A 213 25.07 10.22 0.06
N VAL A 214 25.01 9.79 1.32
CA VAL A 214 24.84 10.69 2.47
C VAL A 214 26.18 11.09 3.09
N SER A 215 26.42 12.40 3.22
CA SER A 215 27.66 12.95 3.78
C SER A 215 27.78 12.79 5.30
N TRP A 216 26.65 12.60 6.00
CA TRP A 216 26.57 12.51 7.46
C TRP A 216 26.78 11.09 8.01
N ILE A 217 27.16 10.12 7.17
CA ILE A 217 27.52 8.76 7.58
C ILE A 217 28.94 8.43 7.13
N ARG A 218 29.75 7.89 8.03
CA ARG A 218 31.07 7.34 7.71
C ARG A 218 31.07 5.82 7.76
N LYS A 219 31.58 5.20 6.71
CA LYS A 219 31.95 3.78 6.69
C LYS A 219 33.29 3.58 7.41
N LYS A 220 33.36 2.59 8.29
CA LYS A 220 34.59 2.15 8.97
C LYS A 220 34.71 0.62 8.89
N GLY A 221 35.95 0.12 8.84
CA GLY A 221 36.25 -1.31 8.72
C GLY A 221 36.13 -1.85 7.29
N VAL A 222 36.53 -3.13 7.12
CA VAL A 222 36.57 -3.85 5.84
C VAL A 222 35.91 -5.22 5.99
N GLY A 223 35.24 -5.70 4.95
CA GLY A 223 34.61 -7.03 4.93
C GLY A 223 33.56 -7.21 6.03
N LYS A 224 33.66 -8.33 6.77
CA LYS A 224 32.75 -8.66 7.89
C LYS A 224 32.82 -7.65 9.06
N GLY A 225 33.89 -6.87 9.16
CA GLY A 225 34.07 -5.83 10.18
C GLY A 225 33.50 -4.47 9.78
N THR A 226 32.81 -4.35 8.63
CA THR A 226 32.25 -3.07 8.17
C THR A 226 31.13 -2.59 9.09
N PHE A 227 31.25 -1.38 9.60
CA PHE A 227 30.19 -0.66 10.31
C PHE A 227 30.09 0.79 9.83
N TYR A 228 28.97 1.41 10.14
CA TYR A 228 28.61 2.78 9.79
C TYR A 228 28.33 3.55 11.08
N SER A 229 28.63 4.84 11.07
CA SER A 229 28.36 5.74 12.20
C SER A 229 28.07 7.15 11.68
N GLY A 230 27.21 7.89 12.39
CA GLY A 230 27.00 9.31 12.15
C GLY A 230 28.32 10.10 12.27
N VAL A 231 28.49 11.11 11.42
CA VAL A 231 29.66 12.00 11.45
C VAL A 231 29.50 13.10 12.50
N PHE A 232 28.27 13.44 12.86
CA PHE A 232 27.92 14.39 13.91
C PHE A 232 26.73 13.85 14.71
N GLY A 233 26.73 14.10 16.02
CA GLY A 233 25.54 13.87 16.85
C GLY A 233 24.44 14.80 16.37
N PHE A 234 23.29 14.21 16.04
CA PHE A 234 22.02 14.94 16.02
C PHE A 234 21.47 14.99 17.44
#